data_AF-A0A0F9MUI1-F1
#
_entry.id   AF-A0A0F9MUI1-F1
#
_cell.length_a   1.000
_cell.length_b   1.000
_cell.length_c   1.000
_cell.angle_alpha   90.00
_cell.angle_beta   90.00
_cell.angle_gamma   90.00
#
_symmetry.space_group_name_H-M   'P 1'
#
loop_
_entity.id
_entity.type
_entity.pdbx_description
1 polymer ?
#
loop_
_entity_poly.entity_id
_entity_poly.type
_entity_poly.pdbx_seq_one_letter_code
_entity_poly.pdbx_strand_id
1 'polypeptide(L)'
;MNETDSVNYLRVNIALEENNKQFKLWHLNAIMCENEIKTNTELIKQQIILVRDKVNKLKLQRKRAIENAKISNDKLDELLAEKEELHIELKKISNLDKVVCEFCDRYYSSTGIARHKRACISNPKVKKIAKHKEELEAEKKKRDARKKKLEGGIKPNVKKRV
;
A
#
# COMPACT_ATOMS: atom_id res chain seq x y z
N MET A 1 70.48 -57.51 -0.50
CA MET A 1 69.58 -56.44 -0.98
C MET A 1 70.38 -55.64 -1.99
N ASN A 2 69.90 -55.50 -3.23
CA ASN A 2 70.66 -54.79 -4.26
C ASN A 2 70.56 -53.27 -4.00
N GLU A 3 71.56 -52.48 -4.41
CA GLU A 3 71.56 -51.01 -4.20
C GLU A 3 70.30 -50.34 -4.77
N THR A 4 69.79 -50.86 -5.88
CA THR A 4 68.53 -50.45 -6.50
C THR A 4 67.30 -50.65 -5.59
N ASP A 5 67.25 -51.74 -4.80
CA ASP A 5 66.16 -52.00 -3.87
C ASP A 5 66.18 -51.01 -2.69
N SER A 6 67.39 -50.67 -2.22
CA SER A 6 67.59 -49.69 -1.14
C SER A 6 67.15 -48.29 -1.56
N VAL A 7 67.53 -47.86 -2.76
CA VAL A 7 67.12 -46.55 -3.32
C VAL A 7 65.61 -46.49 -3.54
N ASN A 8 65.00 -47.57 -4.03
CA ASN A 8 63.55 -47.63 -4.23
C ASN A 8 62.79 -47.59 -2.89
N TYR A 9 63.27 -48.32 -1.88
CA TYR A 9 62.71 -48.29 -0.53
C TYR A 9 62.72 -46.87 0.07
N LEU A 10 63.84 -46.16 -0.06
CA LEU A 10 63.95 -44.77 0.42
C LEU A 10 62.96 -43.83 -0.29
N ARG A 11 62.82 -43.95 -1.62
CA ARG A 11 61.87 -43.15 -2.41
C ARG A 11 60.42 -43.39 -2.01
N VAL A 12 60.05 -44.65 -1.79
CA VAL A 12 58.69 -45.02 -1.36
C VAL A 12 58.39 -44.43 0.02
N ASN A 13 59.33 -44.49 0.96
CA ASN A 13 59.13 -43.93 2.29
C ASN A 13 58.99 -42.40 2.27
N ILE A 14 59.80 -41.70 1.46
CA ILE A 14 59.67 -40.24 1.29
C ILE A 14 58.29 -39.89 0.71
N ALA A 15 57.84 -40.60 -0.32
CA ALA A 15 56.51 -40.38 -0.91
C ALA A 15 55.38 -40.69 0.08
N LEU A 16 55.53 -41.73 0.91
CA LEU A 16 54.57 -42.09 1.94
C LEU A 16 54.49 -41.00 3.02
N GLU A 17 55.63 -40.48 3.48
CA GLU A 17 55.67 -39.37 4.45
C GLU A 17 55.00 -38.11 3.90
N GLU A 18 55.26 -37.76 2.64
CA GLU A 18 54.65 -36.60 2.01
C GLU A 18 53.14 -36.78 1.84
N ASN A 19 52.69 -37.95 1.36
CA ASN A 19 51.26 -38.28 1.29
C ASN A 19 50.58 -38.22 2.66
N ASN A 20 51.25 -38.68 3.72
CA ASN A 20 50.73 -38.59 5.09
C ASN A 20 50.61 -37.14 5.57
N LYS A 21 51.54 -36.25 5.20
CA LYS A 21 51.43 -34.81 5.50
C LYS A 21 50.25 -34.19 4.75
N GLN A 22 50.09 -34.48 3.45
CA GLN A 22 48.98 -33.99 2.65
C GLN A 22 47.64 -34.48 3.21
N PHE A 23 47.55 -35.76 3.60
CA PHE A 23 46.36 -36.32 4.22
C PHE A 23 45.98 -35.60 5.52
N LYS A 24 46.95 -35.34 6.41
CA LYS A 24 46.70 -34.57 7.64
C LYS A 24 46.21 -33.16 7.35
N LEU A 25 46.77 -32.49 6.36
CA LEU A 25 46.35 -31.15 5.94
C LEU A 25 44.91 -31.15 5.40
N TRP A 26 44.59 -32.10 4.51
CA TRP A 26 43.23 -32.23 3.98
C TRP A 26 42.22 -32.57 5.05
N HIS A 27 42.58 -33.44 5.99
CA HIS A 27 41.72 -33.77 7.12
C HIS A 27 41.43 -32.55 8.00
N LEU A 28 42.45 -31.76 8.31
CA LEU A 28 42.28 -30.50 9.06
C LEU A 28 41.38 -29.52 8.31
N ASN A 29 41.62 -29.33 7.01
CA ASN A 29 40.80 -28.46 6.17
C ASN A 29 39.33 -28.91 6.13
N ALA A 30 39.08 -30.23 6.01
CA ALA A 30 37.73 -30.77 6.04
C ALA A 30 37.01 -30.47 7.37
N ILE A 31 37.70 -30.61 8.51
CA ILE A 31 37.16 -30.26 9.83
C ILE A 31 36.84 -28.76 9.91
N MET A 32 37.74 -27.89 9.42
CA MET A 32 37.49 -26.44 9.43
C MET A 32 36.27 -26.07 8.58
N CYS A 33 36.18 -26.61 7.36
CA CYS A 33 35.02 -26.40 6.49
C CYS A 33 33.72 -26.90 7.14
N GLU A 34 33.75 -28.06 7.80
CA GLU A 34 32.57 -28.58 8.50
C GLU A 34 32.10 -27.62 9.61
N ASN A 35 33.04 -27.08 10.39
CA ASN A 35 32.74 -26.11 11.45
C ASN A 35 32.22 -24.78 10.90
N GLU A 36 32.78 -24.29 9.80
CA GLU A 36 32.28 -23.10 9.11
C GLU A 36 30.87 -23.31 8.59
N ILE A 37 30.58 -24.46 7.97
CA ILE A 37 29.25 -24.80 7.47
C ILE A 37 28.24 -24.84 8.63
N LYS A 38 28.58 -25.48 9.75
CA LYS A 38 27.73 -25.52 10.95
C LYS A 38 27.45 -24.11 11.48
N THR A 39 28.50 -23.31 11.63
CA THR A 39 28.40 -21.93 12.14
C THR A 39 27.53 -21.06 11.23
N ASN A 40 27.80 -21.09 9.93
CA ASN A 40 27.03 -20.33 8.93
C ASN A 40 25.57 -20.78 8.88
N THR A 41 25.30 -22.07 9.04
CA THR A 41 23.93 -22.61 9.11
C THR A 41 23.16 -22.02 10.29
N GLU A 42 23.76 -21.94 11.48
CA GLU A 42 23.13 -21.33 12.64
C GLU A 42 22.93 -19.82 12.48
N LEU A 43 23.89 -19.11 11.89
CA LEU A 43 23.74 -17.68 11.58
C LEU A 43 22.58 -17.43 10.60
N ILE A 44 22.44 -18.27 9.57
CA ILE A 44 21.33 -18.19 8.62
C ILE A 44 20.00 -18.42 9.34
N LYS A 45 19.90 -19.43 10.23
CA LYS A 45 18.69 -19.68 11.02
C LYS A 45 18.30 -18.47 11.86
N GLN A 46 19.26 -17.85 12.55
CA GLN A 46 19.03 -16.65 13.35
C GLN A 46 18.57 -15.47 12.48
N GLN A 47 19.21 -15.25 11.33
CA GLN A 47 18.80 -14.20 10.39
C GLN A 47 17.37 -14.41 9.87
N ILE A 48 16.98 -15.65 9.57
CA ILE A 48 15.61 -15.97 9.14
C ILE A 48 14.59 -15.56 10.22
N ILE A 49 14.88 -15.83 11.50
CA ILE A 49 14.01 -15.45 12.62
C ILE A 49 13.89 -13.92 12.70
N LEU A 50 15.02 -13.20 12.69
CA LEU A 50 15.03 -11.74 12.76
C LEU A 50 14.27 -11.08 11.60
N VAL A 51 14.45 -11.58 10.38
CA VAL A 51 13.73 -11.08 9.21
C VAL A 51 12.23 -11.36 9.34
N ARG A 52 11.85 -12.56 9.81
CA ARG A 52 10.44 -12.90 10.04
C ARG A 52 9.78 -11.96 11.04
N ASP A 53 10.44 -11.67 12.15
CA ASP A 53 9.93 -10.77 13.19
C ASP A 53 9.80 -9.34 12.67
N LYS A 54 10.78 -8.85 11.91
CA LYS A 54 10.72 -7.54 11.26
C LYS A 54 9.55 -7.45 10.28
N VAL A 55 9.35 -8.48 9.46
CA VAL A 55 8.20 -8.55 8.54
C VAL A 55 6.87 -8.54 9.30
N ASN A 56 6.76 -9.28 10.41
CA ASN A 56 5.55 -9.31 11.23
C ASN A 56 5.27 -7.94 11.88
N LYS A 57 6.30 -7.26 12.39
CA LYS A 57 6.18 -5.91 12.95
C LYS A 57 5.70 -4.92 11.88
N LEU A 58 6.28 -4.96 10.67
CA LEU A 58 5.86 -4.10 9.56
C LEU A 58 4.42 -4.39 9.11
N LYS A 59 4.01 -5.66 9.08
CA LYS A 59 2.61 -6.03 8.78
C LYS A 59 1.64 -5.44 9.81
N LEU A 60 2.00 -5.49 11.10
CA LEU A 60 1.17 -4.92 12.17
C LEU A 60 1.09 -3.39 12.06
N GLN A 61 2.21 -2.72 11.83
CA GLN A 61 2.26 -1.27 11.62
C GLN A 61 1.41 -0.85 10.42
N ARG A 62 1.52 -1.58 9.29
CA ARG A 62 0.70 -1.34 8.11
C ARG A 62 -0.80 -1.49 8.41
N LYS A 63 -1.20 -2.55 9.14
CA LYS A 63 -2.61 -2.74 9.52
C LYS A 63 -3.13 -1.56 10.35
N ARG A 64 -2.37 -1.11 11.35
CA ARG A 64 -2.74 0.05 12.17
C ARG A 64 -2.86 1.33 11.34
N ALA A 65 -1.93 1.58 10.43
CA ALA A 65 -1.98 2.75 9.56
C ALA A 65 -3.23 2.75 8.65
N ILE A 66 -3.60 1.59 8.10
CA ILE A 66 -4.82 1.44 7.29
C ILE A 66 -6.06 1.72 8.16
N GLU A 67 -6.11 1.17 9.37
CA GLU A 67 -7.26 1.36 10.24
C GLU A 67 -7.43 2.82 10.68
N ASN A 68 -6.32 3.48 11.04
CA ASN A 68 -6.34 4.91 11.36
C ASN A 68 -6.79 5.77 10.17
N ALA A 69 -6.40 5.40 8.95
CA ALA A 69 -6.82 6.09 7.74
C ALA A 69 -8.33 5.89 7.46
N LYS A 70 -8.89 4.71 7.74
CA LYS A 70 -10.34 4.48 7.66
C LYS A 70 -11.09 5.34 8.65
N ILE A 71 -10.72 5.30 9.94
CA ILE A 71 -11.34 6.11 11.00
C ILE A 71 -11.30 7.60 10.61
N SER A 72 -10.18 8.07 10.07
CA SER A 72 -10.03 9.46 9.62
C SER A 72 -10.94 9.79 8.44
N ASN A 73 -11.09 8.87 7.48
CA ASN A 73 -11.99 9.05 6.33
C ASN A 73 -13.47 9.02 6.75
N ASP A 74 -13.84 8.11 7.66
CA ASP A 74 -15.19 8.04 8.20
C ASP A 74 -15.54 9.36 8.91
N LYS A 75 -14.60 9.91 9.69
CA LYS A 75 -14.80 11.22 10.32
C LYS A 75 -14.90 12.37 9.31
N LEU A 76 -14.16 12.32 8.20
CA LEU A 76 -14.30 13.31 7.13
C LEU A 76 -15.67 13.22 6.45
N ASP A 77 -16.20 12.02 6.23
CA ASP A 77 -17.52 11.84 5.65
C ASP A 77 -18.63 12.36 6.59
N GLU A 78 -18.50 12.17 7.91
CA GLU A 78 -19.38 12.81 8.92
C GLU A 78 -19.34 14.34 8.84
N LEU A 79 -18.14 14.93 8.85
CA LEU A 79 -17.98 16.40 8.79
C LEU A 79 -18.51 16.99 7.47
N LEU A 80 -18.42 16.25 6.37
CA LEU A 80 -18.99 16.66 5.08
C LEU A 80 -20.53 16.69 5.13
N ALA A 81 -21.16 15.71 5.78
CA ALA A 81 -22.60 15.68 5.98
C ALA A 81 -23.06 16.86 6.85
N GLU A 82 -22.41 17.09 8.00
CA GLU A 82 -22.69 18.24 8.88
C GLU A 82 -22.55 19.58 8.13
N LYS A 83 -21.49 19.72 7.31
CA LYS A 83 -21.29 20.93 6.50
C LYS A 83 -22.39 21.13 5.46
N GLU A 84 -22.95 20.05 4.90
CA GLU A 84 -24.05 20.13 3.94
C GLU A 84 -25.35 20.57 4.62
N GLU A 85 -25.65 20.04 5.80
CA GLU A 85 -26.79 20.45 6.62
C GLU A 85 -26.71 21.95 6.98
N LEU A 86 -25.57 22.40 7.50
CA LEU A 86 -25.33 23.81 7.81
C LEU A 86 -25.48 24.70 6.58
N HIS A 87 -25.03 24.25 5.41
CA HIS A 87 -25.20 25.01 4.17
C HIS A 87 -26.68 25.12 3.75
N ILE A 88 -27.48 24.06 3.96
CA ILE A 88 -28.93 24.09 3.72
C ILE A 88 -29.60 25.08 4.69
N GLU A 89 -29.25 25.05 5.97
CA GLU A 89 -29.78 25.98 6.97
C GLU A 89 -29.41 27.44 6.67
N LEU A 90 -28.14 27.72 6.39
CA LEU A 90 -27.69 29.05 6.00
C LEU A 90 -28.41 29.55 4.75
N LYS A 91 -28.67 28.67 3.77
CA LYS A 91 -29.42 29.02 2.57
C LYS A 91 -30.88 29.35 2.88
N LYS A 92 -31.51 28.69 3.86
CA LYS A 92 -32.86 29.04 4.34
C LYS A 92 -32.84 30.40 5.02
N ILE A 93 -31.92 30.62 5.95
CA ILE A 93 -31.80 31.88 6.71
C ILE A 93 -31.53 33.08 5.79
N SER A 94 -30.57 32.95 4.86
CA SER A 94 -30.20 34.00 3.89
C SER A 94 -31.36 34.42 2.95
N ASN A 95 -32.40 33.59 2.87
CA ASN A 95 -33.53 33.78 1.98
C ASN A 95 -34.89 33.80 2.71
N LEU A 96 -34.92 34.00 4.04
CA LEU A 96 -36.14 34.02 4.85
C LEU A 96 -37.26 34.92 4.30
N ASP A 97 -36.91 36.07 3.70
CA ASP A 97 -37.88 37.02 3.11
C ASP A 97 -37.94 36.98 1.57
N LYS A 98 -37.42 35.92 0.95
CA LYS A 98 -37.32 35.80 -0.50
C LYS A 98 -38.12 34.61 -1.03
N VAL A 99 -38.87 34.86 -2.09
CA VAL A 99 -39.65 33.88 -2.84
C VAL A 99 -38.80 33.30 -3.97
N VAL A 100 -38.88 31.99 -4.19
CA VAL A 100 -38.19 31.31 -5.30
C VAL A 100 -39.01 31.46 -6.58
N CYS A 101 -38.36 31.80 -7.69
CA CYS A 101 -39.00 31.79 -9.01
C CYS A 101 -39.02 30.37 -9.59
N GLU A 102 -40.22 29.83 -9.85
CA GLU A 102 -40.45 28.49 -10.43
C GLU A 102 -39.80 28.25 -11.80
N PHE A 103 -39.42 29.32 -12.52
CA PHE A 103 -38.85 29.21 -13.88
C PHE A 103 -37.32 29.22 -13.90
N CYS A 104 -36.68 29.78 -12.86
CA CYS A 104 -35.21 29.92 -12.85
C CYS A 104 -34.54 29.59 -11.51
N ASP A 105 -35.32 29.15 -10.52
CA ASP A 105 -34.90 28.73 -9.17
C ASP A 105 -34.04 29.76 -8.40
N ARG A 106 -34.18 31.05 -8.74
CA ARG A 106 -33.53 32.16 -8.03
C ARG A 106 -34.45 32.75 -6.98
N TYR A 107 -33.86 33.21 -5.87
CA TYR A 107 -34.55 33.87 -4.76
C TYR A 107 -34.66 35.37 -5.02
N TYR A 108 -35.86 35.93 -4.86
CA TYR A 108 -36.15 37.36 -5.00
C TYR A 108 -36.99 37.85 -3.81
N SER A 109 -36.89 39.12 -3.45
CA SER A 109 -37.83 39.70 -2.46
C SER A 109 -39.28 39.57 -2.94
N SER A 110 -40.23 39.58 -2.00
CA SER A 110 -41.67 39.53 -2.28
C SER A 110 -42.14 40.57 -3.31
N THR A 111 -41.53 41.75 -3.33
CA THR A 111 -41.78 42.80 -4.34
C THR A 111 -41.03 42.55 -5.65
N GLY A 112 -39.81 42.03 -5.59
CA GLY A 112 -38.98 41.75 -6.76
C GLY A 112 -39.49 40.58 -7.62
N ILE A 113 -40.15 39.59 -7.00
CA ILE A 113 -40.63 38.38 -7.69
C ILE A 113 -41.69 38.71 -8.75
N ALA A 114 -42.57 39.69 -8.52
CA ALA A 114 -43.63 40.05 -9.46
C ALA A 114 -43.08 40.74 -10.72
N ARG A 115 -42.01 41.52 -10.58
CA ARG A 115 -41.28 42.14 -11.70
C ARG A 115 -40.46 41.10 -12.45
N HIS A 116 -39.83 40.18 -11.72
CA HIS A 116 -39.05 39.10 -12.29
C HIS A 116 -39.91 38.08 -13.04
N LYS A 117 -41.02 37.57 -12.47
CA LYS A 117 -41.91 36.57 -13.10
C LYS A 117 -42.33 37.02 -14.51
N ARG A 118 -42.72 38.28 -14.70
CA ARG A 118 -43.07 38.85 -16.01
C ARG A 118 -41.94 38.78 -17.05
N ALA A 119 -40.69 39.03 -16.65
CA ALA A 119 -39.53 38.97 -17.53
C ALA A 119 -38.92 37.56 -17.66
N CYS A 120 -39.19 36.68 -16.70
CA CYS A 120 -38.65 35.32 -16.65
C CYS A 120 -39.48 34.35 -17.48
N ILE A 121 -40.82 34.52 -17.47
CA ILE A 121 -41.76 33.76 -18.30
C ILE A 121 -41.44 33.93 -19.80
N SER A 122 -41.00 35.12 -20.21
CA SER A 122 -40.68 35.41 -21.61
C SER A 122 -39.32 34.88 -22.06
N ASN A 123 -38.44 34.45 -21.16
CA ASN A 123 -37.13 33.92 -21.51
C ASN A 123 -36.54 33.00 -20.42
N PRO A 124 -37.16 31.82 -20.18
CA PRO A 124 -36.73 30.93 -19.12
C PRO A 124 -35.36 30.35 -19.48
N LYS A 125 -34.29 30.81 -18.80
CA LYS A 125 -32.96 30.20 -18.92
C LYS A 125 -32.93 28.85 -18.20
N VAL A 126 -33.66 27.87 -18.72
CA VAL A 126 -33.62 26.47 -18.29
C VAL A 126 -32.32 25.83 -18.79
N LYS A 127 -31.16 26.22 -18.24
CA LYS A 127 -29.88 25.58 -18.56
C LYS A 127 -28.84 25.67 -17.43
N LYS A 128 -29.17 25.36 -16.16
CA LYS A 128 -28.12 25.25 -15.11
C LYS A 128 -28.29 24.19 -14.02
N ILE A 129 -29.23 23.24 -14.10
CA ILE A 129 -29.27 22.11 -13.13
C ILE A 129 -28.62 20.83 -13.69
N ALA A 130 -28.66 20.61 -15.01
CA ALA A 130 -28.03 19.43 -15.62
C ALA A 130 -26.51 19.38 -15.41
N LYS A 131 -25.79 20.50 -15.60
CA LYS A 131 -24.32 20.55 -15.47
C LYS A 131 -23.82 20.23 -14.07
N HIS A 132 -24.51 20.67 -13.02
CA HIS A 132 -24.04 20.42 -11.65
C HIS A 132 -24.31 18.99 -11.20
N LYS A 133 -25.43 18.39 -11.65
CA LYS A 133 -25.70 16.94 -11.46
C LYS A 133 -24.74 16.08 -12.26
N GLU A 134 -24.42 16.45 -13.50
CA GLU A 134 -23.43 15.74 -14.33
C GLU A 134 -22.01 15.85 -13.77
N GLU A 135 -21.61 17.03 -13.27
CA GLU A 135 -20.32 17.21 -12.59
C GLU A 135 -20.26 16.44 -11.26
N LEU A 136 -21.33 16.43 -10.47
CA LEU A 136 -21.43 15.62 -9.24
C LEU A 136 -21.45 14.12 -9.52
N GLU A 137 -22.15 13.66 -10.56
CA GLU A 137 -22.11 12.26 -10.98
C GLU A 137 -20.75 11.87 -11.57
N ALA A 138 -20.09 12.76 -12.28
CA ALA A 138 -18.73 12.54 -12.79
C ALA A 138 -17.72 12.46 -11.63
N GLU A 139 -17.86 13.28 -10.59
CA GLU A 139 -17.04 13.18 -9.37
C GLU A 139 -17.34 11.91 -8.57
N LYS A 140 -18.62 11.52 -8.39
CA LYS A 140 -18.98 10.25 -7.75
C LYS A 140 -18.40 9.06 -8.50
N LYS A 141 -18.53 9.01 -9.84
CA LYS A 141 -17.93 7.96 -10.67
C LYS A 141 -16.40 7.93 -10.56
N LYS A 142 -15.73 9.09 -10.48
CA LYS A 142 -14.28 9.16 -10.24
C LYS A 142 -13.90 8.65 -8.85
N ARG A 143 -14.68 8.98 -7.81
CA ARG A 143 -14.47 8.54 -6.43
C ARG A 143 -14.66 7.02 -6.30
N ASP A 144 -15.71 6.47 -6.90
CA ASP A 144 -15.99 5.03 -6.93
C ASP A 144 -14.94 4.23 -7.72
N ALA A 145 -14.49 4.76 -8.86
CA ALA A 145 -13.41 4.16 -9.63
C ALA A 145 -12.08 4.15 -8.84
N ARG A 146 -11.81 5.20 -8.07
CA ARG A 146 -10.63 5.28 -7.18
C ARG A 146 -10.74 4.28 -6.03
N LYS A 147 -11.94 4.11 -5.45
CA LYS A 147 -12.24 3.11 -4.39
C LYS A 147 -12.05 1.67 -4.91
N LYS A 148 -12.59 1.34 -6.08
CA LYS A 148 -12.38 0.03 -6.74
C LYS A 148 -10.91 -0.27 -7.07
N LYS A 149 -10.12 0.72 -7.51
CA LYS A 149 -8.68 0.54 -7.75
C LYS A 149 -7.91 0.25 -6.46
N LEU A 150 -8.31 0.84 -5.34
CA LEU A 150 -7.72 0.59 -4.03
C LEU A 150 -8.12 -0.79 -3.48
N GLU A 151 -9.36 -1.23 -3.70
CA GLU A 151 -9.85 -2.56 -3.30
C GLU A 151 -9.23 -3.68 -4.15
N GLY A 152 -9.04 -3.47 -5.47
CA GLY A 152 -8.39 -4.44 -6.36
C GLY A 152 -6.86 -4.54 -6.20
N GLY A 153 -6.23 -3.55 -5.57
CA GLY A 153 -4.78 -3.51 -5.29
C GLY A 153 -4.36 -4.33 -4.07
N ILE A 154 -5.30 -4.84 -3.27
CA ILE A 154 -5.03 -5.73 -2.14
C ILE A 154 -5.21 -7.19 -2.59
N LYS A 155 -4.54 -7.60 -3.67
CA LYS A 155 -4.28 -9.04 -3.86
C LYS A 155 -3.08 -9.40 -2.99
N PRO A 156 -3.21 -10.31 -2.00
CA PRO A 156 -2.06 -10.84 -1.31
C PRO A 156 -1.23 -11.58 -2.37
N ASN A 157 -0.03 -11.06 -2.66
CA ASN A 157 0.93 -11.70 -3.53
C ASN A 157 1.49 -12.95 -2.81
N VAL A 158 0.68 -14.01 -2.75
CA VAL A 158 1.11 -15.33 -2.33
C VAL A 158 1.71 -15.99 -3.56
N LYS A 159 2.99 -15.70 -3.82
CA LYS A 159 3.81 -16.56 -4.68
C LYS A 159 3.94 -17.91 -3.98
N LYS A 160 3.11 -18.88 -4.34
CA LYS A 160 3.43 -20.31 -4.19
C LYS A 160 4.66 -20.58 -5.07
N ARG A 161 5.82 -20.82 -4.45
CA ARG A 161 6.91 -21.54 -5.11
C ARG A 161 6.60 -23.02 -4.95
N VAL A 162 6.40 -23.68 -6.08
CA VAL A 162 6.58 -25.12 -6.28
C VAL A 162 8.06 -25.42 -6.23
#